data_AF-A0A2V7M3J2-F1
#
_entry.id   AF-A0A2V7M3J2-F1
#
_cell.length_a   1.000
_cell.length_b   1.000
_cell.length_c   1.000
_cell.angle_alpha   90.00
_cell.angle_beta   90.00
_cell.angle_gamma   90.00
#
_symmetry.space_group_name_H-M   'P 1'
#
loop_
_entity.id
_entity.type
_entity.pdbx_description
1 polymer ?
#
loop_
_entity_poly.entity_id
_entity_poly.type
_entity_poly.pdbx_seq_one_letter_code
_entity_poly.pdbx_strand_id
1 'polypeptide(L)'
;MWWSEGVTDYYADVILARSGLDSPDDFVQGLATSIGNYRGNPARLLVSPERSSWTAWDSPAVNNSYVVSYYLQGELLGFLLDLAIRDSTDNQRSLDDVMRYLLAHYAGEHGFTRDELVAAVRGATGRDFEEFWRLYVSGTSEIPWNDYVRAAGWEVVFTNTPAVDARIGSIPPAVQGGRWRAVASPGSIAEAAGLRTGDELVRINGRPIIDGTDVTAAVRAIGPHAPVAIDVVRDSQPITIRFLAGTYSRVRAQLRDLPVPTAKMRRIRAGLLRAPR
;
A
#
# COMPACT_ATOMS: atom_id res chain seq x y z
N MET A 1 -1.99 4.54 -12.49
CA MET A 1 -2.54 3.34 -11.83
C MET A 1 -3.01 3.63 -10.42
N TRP A 2 -2.25 4.33 -9.57
CA TRP A 2 -2.61 4.57 -8.15
C TRP A 2 -4.05 5.04 -7.94
N TRP A 3 -4.56 5.94 -8.79
CA TRP A 3 -5.97 6.35 -8.74
C TRP A 3 -6.89 5.20 -9.14
N SER A 4 -6.82 4.77 -10.40
CA SER A 4 -7.77 3.78 -10.95
C SER A 4 -7.77 2.42 -10.23
N GLU A 5 -6.65 2.02 -9.64
CA GLU A 5 -6.50 0.75 -8.95
C GLU A 5 -6.58 0.93 -7.43
N GLY A 6 -5.73 1.77 -6.85
CA GLY A 6 -5.68 1.92 -5.40
C GLY A 6 -6.88 2.68 -4.82
N VAL A 7 -7.40 3.73 -5.48
CA VAL A 7 -8.65 4.36 -5.01
C VAL A 7 -9.83 3.40 -5.17
N THR A 8 -9.77 2.48 -6.14
CA THR A 8 -10.75 1.39 -6.26
C THR A 8 -10.67 0.43 -5.08
N ASP A 9 -9.47 0.07 -4.59
CA ASP A 9 -9.31 -0.74 -3.37
C ASP A 9 -9.92 -0.03 -2.14
N TYR A 10 -9.68 1.28 -1.99
CA TYR A 10 -10.35 2.05 -0.94
C TYR A 10 -11.88 1.97 -1.04
N TYR A 11 -12.41 2.08 -2.26
CA TYR A 11 -13.84 1.94 -2.50
C TYR A 11 -14.35 0.54 -2.21
N ALA A 12 -13.59 -0.51 -2.54
CA ALA A 12 -13.94 -1.88 -2.22
C ALA A 12 -14.16 -2.05 -0.71
N ASP A 13 -13.23 -1.55 0.10
CA ASP A 13 -13.32 -1.64 1.57
C ASP A 13 -14.44 -0.77 2.14
N VAL A 14 -14.53 0.50 1.75
CA VAL A 14 -15.52 1.42 2.33
C VAL A 14 -16.95 1.04 1.92
N ILE A 15 -17.15 0.44 0.75
CA ILE A 15 -18.47 -0.02 0.30
C ILE A 15 -18.95 -1.20 1.15
N LEU A 16 -18.07 -2.16 1.48
CA LEU A 16 -18.42 -3.28 2.36
C LEU A 16 -18.88 -2.81 3.74
N ALA A 17 -18.18 -1.81 4.30
CA ALA A 17 -18.58 -1.18 5.55
C ALA A 17 -19.93 -0.44 5.42
N ARG A 18 -20.10 0.34 4.33
CA ARG A 18 -21.34 1.12 4.07
C ARG A 18 -22.55 0.23 3.83
N SER A 19 -22.37 -0.95 3.24
CA SER A 19 -23.45 -1.93 3.02
C SER A 19 -23.73 -2.78 4.26
N GLY A 20 -22.90 -2.70 5.30
CA GLY A 20 -23.00 -3.53 6.49
C GLY A 20 -22.63 -5.00 6.26
N LEU A 21 -21.87 -5.28 5.19
CA LEU A 21 -21.29 -6.61 4.96
C LEU A 21 -20.06 -6.81 5.84
N ASP A 22 -19.29 -5.75 6.05
CA ASP A 22 -18.26 -5.66 7.08
C ASP A 22 -18.71 -4.77 8.22
N SER A 23 -18.24 -5.06 9.44
CA SER A 23 -18.47 -4.15 10.56
C SER A 23 -17.58 -2.90 10.44
N PRO A 24 -17.96 -1.78 11.08
CA PRO A 24 -17.08 -0.63 11.21
C PRO A 24 -15.70 -0.96 11.79
N ASP A 25 -15.63 -1.93 12.70
CA ASP A 25 -14.37 -2.35 13.34
C ASP A 25 -13.49 -3.14 12.37
N ASP A 26 -14.08 -3.98 11.50
CA ASP A 26 -13.34 -4.71 10.46
C ASP A 26 -12.70 -3.73 9.47
N PHE A 27 -13.46 -2.73 9.01
CA PHE A 27 -12.95 -1.66 8.16
C PHE A 27 -11.80 -0.89 8.82
N VAL A 28 -11.95 -0.52 10.10
CA VAL A 28 -10.90 0.18 10.86
C VAL A 28 -9.65 -0.69 11.04
N GLN A 29 -9.80 -2.00 11.29
CA GLN A 29 -8.68 -2.94 11.37
C GLN A 29 -7.98 -3.14 10.03
N GLY A 30 -8.74 -3.17 8.92
CA GLY A 30 -8.22 -3.18 7.56
C GLY A 30 -7.33 -1.97 7.30
N LEU A 31 -7.86 -0.77 7.50
CA LEU A 31 -7.10 0.49 7.37
C LEU A 31 -5.86 0.50 8.28
N ALA A 32 -5.98 0.10 9.54
CA ALA A 32 -4.84 0.04 10.45
C ALA A 32 -3.75 -0.94 9.94
N THR A 33 -4.14 -2.05 9.33
CA THR A 33 -3.22 -3.00 8.72
C THR A 33 -2.52 -2.37 7.51
N SER A 34 -3.25 -1.72 6.60
CA SER A 34 -2.70 -1.01 5.44
C SER A 34 -1.74 0.11 5.86
N ILE A 35 -2.13 0.94 6.84
CA ILE A 35 -1.29 2.02 7.39
C ILE A 35 0.01 1.45 7.99
N GLY A 36 -0.07 0.36 8.76
CA GLY A 36 1.10 -0.31 9.33
C GLY A 36 2.04 -0.88 8.26
N ASN A 37 1.48 -1.53 7.24
CA ASN A 37 2.24 -2.08 6.12
C ASN A 37 2.94 -0.97 5.32
N TYR A 38 2.26 0.15 5.05
CA TYR A 38 2.85 1.30 4.38
C TYR A 38 3.96 1.92 5.22
N ARG A 39 3.68 2.26 6.49
CA ARG A 39 4.66 2.88 7.40
C ARG A 39 5.89 2.00 7.63
N GLY A 40 5.72 0.68 7.65
CA GLY A 40 6.81 -0.29 7.77
C GLY A 40 7.65 -0.45 6.50
N ASN A 41 7.16 0.01 5.35
CA ASN A 41 7.88 -0.08 4.09
C ASN A 41 8.79 1.15 3.89
N PRO A 42 10.13 0.99 3.81
CA PRO A 42 11.03 2.11 3.57
C PRO A 42 10.87 2.75 2.18
N ALA A 43 10.36 1.99 1.20
CA ALA A 43 10.11 2.50 -0.15
C ALA A 43 9.13 3.67 -0.19
N ARG A 44 8.28 3.84 0.84
CA ARG A 44 7.33 4.95 0.94
C ARG A 44 7.98 6.34 0.88
N LEU A 45 9.24 6.45 1.30
CA LEU A 45 10.01 7.71 1.31
C LEU A 45 10.85 7.90 0.02
N LEU A 46 10.80 6.94 -0.90
CA LEU A 46 11.70 6.85 -2.05
C LEU A 46 10.96 6.69 -3.39
N VAL A 47 9.78 6.08 -3.38
CA VAL A 47 8.98 5.80 -4.57
C VAL A 47 7.57 6.36 -4.36
N SER A 48 7.24 7.43 -5.08
CA SER A 48 5.92 8.05 -5.04
C SER A 48 4.87 7.15 -5.71
N PRO A 49 3.58 7.32 -5.40
CA PRO A 49 2.49 6.61 -6.08
C PRO A 49 2.49 6.81 -7.60
N GLU A 50 2.82 8.01 -8.09
CA GLU A 50 3.00 8.27 -9.52
C GLU A 50 4.16 7.45 -10.09
N ARG A 51 5.32 7.44 -9.42
CA ARG A 51 6.47 6.65 -9.88
C ARG A 51 6.18 5.16 -9.88
N SER A 52 5.58 4.64 -8.79
CA SER A 52 5.17 3.23 -8.69
C SER A 52 4.18 2.85 -9.79
N SER A 53 3.25 3.75 -10.13
CA SER A 53 2.33 3.56 -11.26
C SER A 53 3.04 3.52 -12.61
N TRP A 54 4.00 4.42 -12.82
CA TRP A 54 4.70 4.55 -14.10
C TRP A 54 5.63 3.37 -14.37
N THR A 55 6.29 2.88 -13.31
CA THR A 55 7.26 1.77 -13.40
C THR A 55 6.64 0.42 -13.07
N ALA A 56 5.32 0.26 -13.16
CA ALA A 56 4.61 -0.96 -12.75
C ALA A 56 5.05 -2.21 -13.55
N TRP A 57 5.47 -2.01 -14.79
CA TRP A 57 5.90 -3.06 -15.72
C TRP A 57 7.42 -3.20 -15.81
N ASP A 58 8.16 -2.32 -15.14
CA ASP A 58 9.62 -2.37 -15.12
C ASP A 58 10.13 -3.36 -14.07
N SER A 59 11.38 -3.78 -14.23
CA SER A 59 12.08 -4.45 -13.13
C SER A 59 12.15 -3.53 -11.92
N PRO A 60 11.88 -4.00 -10.69
CA PRO A 60 12.07 -3.20 -9.47
C PRO A 60 13.47 -2.58 -9.32
N ALA A 61 14.46 -3.07 -10.07
CA ALA A 61 15.78 -2.46 -10.16
C ALA A 61 15.75 -0.97 -10.59
N VAL A 62 14.76 -0.52 -11.37
CA VAL A 62 14.62 0.91 -11.75
C VAL A 62 14.33 1.83 -10.55
N ASN A 63 13.90 1.22 -9.44
CA ASN A 63 13.66 1.88 -8.16
C ASN A 63 14.65 1.39 -7.09
N ASN A 64 15.86 0.96 -7.49
CA ASN A 64 16.88 0.40 -6.59
C ASN A 64 16.34 -0.76 -5.74
N SER A 65 15.46 -1.59 -6.31
CA SER A 65 14.74 -2.69 -5.63
C SER A 65 13.79 -2.27 -4.51
N TYR A 66 13.57 -0.98 -4.29
CA TYR A 66 12.49 -0.52 -3.41
C TYR A 66 11.14 -0.71 -4.10
N VAL A 67 10.26 -1.46 -3.45
CA VAL A 67 8.91 -1.75 -3.95
C VAL A 67 7.88 -1.31 -2.91
N VAL A 68 6.93 -0.50 -3.35
CA VAL A 68 5.70 -0.18 -2.63
C VAL A 68 4.56 -0.20 -3.65
N SER A 69 3.48 -0.88 -3.31
CA SER A 69 2.36 -1.07 -4.22
C SER A 69 1.60 0.23 -4.45
N TYR A 70 1.35 0.58 -5.70
CA TYR A 70 0.45 1.68 -6.05
C TYR A 70 -1.00 1.40 -5.65
N TYR A 71 -1.38 0.13 -5.45
CA TYR A 71 -2.67 -0.25 -4.84
C TYR A 71 -2.74 0.24 -3.40
N LEU A 72 -1.82 -0.22 -2.54
CA LEU A 72 -1.73 0.20 -1.13
C LEU A 72 -1.58 1.73 -0.99
N GLN A 73 -0.75 2.34 -1.84
CA GLN A 73 -0.60 3.79 -1.84
C GLN A 73 -1.91 4.49 -2.21
N GLY A 74 -2.60 4.04 -3.26
CA GLY A 74 -3.85 4.66 -3.69
C GLY A 74 -5.02 4.41 -2.74
N GLU A 75 -5.08 3.24 -2.09
CA GLU A 75 -6.07 2.92 -1.04
C GLU A 75 -5.97 3.95 0.08
N LEU A 76 -4.75 4.11 0.62
CA LEU A 76 -4.49 5.03 1.71
C LEU A 76 -4.68 6.49 1.30
N LEU A 77 -4.27 6.88 0.08
CA LEU A 77 -4.46 8.25 -0.38
C LEU A 77 -5.91 8.57 -0.73
N GLY A 78 -6.68 7.59 -1.23
CA GLY A 78 -8.13 7.72 -1.41
C GLY A 78 -8.82 7.96 -0.08
N PHE A 79 -8.49 7.17 0.94
CA PHE A 79 -8.97 7.36 2.31
C PHE A 79 -8.62 8.74 2.88
N LEU A 80 -7.36 9.16 2.79
CA LEU A 80 -6.92 10.45 3.33
C LEU A 80 -7.53 11.63 2.58
N LEU A 81 -7.68 11.53 1.26
CA LEU A 81 -8.35 12.53 0.44
C LEU A 81 -9.84 12.64 0.80
N ASP A 82 -10.55 11.52 1.00
CA ASP A 82 -11.95 11.56 1.45
C ASP A 82 -12.08 12.27 2.80
N LEU A 83 -11.22 11.94 3.77
CA LEU A 83 -11.21 12.63 5.07
C LEU A 83 -10.91 14.12 4.93
N ALA A 84 -9.95 14.51 4.09
CA ALA A 84 -9.58 15.91 3.89
C ALA A 84 -10.71 16.71 3.20
N ILE A 85 -11.41 16.12 2.23
CA ILE A 85 -12.58 16.73 1.59
C ILE A 85 -13.70 16.89 2.62
N ARG A 86 -14.01 15.85 3.39
CA ARG A 86 -15.05 15.94 4.43
C ARG A 86 -14.71 16.97 5.49
N ASP A 87 -13.48 17.02 5.96
CA ASP A 87 -13.09 17.98 7.00
C ASP A 87 -13.17 19.43 6.51
N SER A 88 -12.67 19.69 5.29
CA SER A 88 -12.66 21.03 4.68
C SER A 88 -14.04 21.49 4.22
N THR A 89 -15.01 20.60 4.05
CA THR A 89 -16.37 20.94 3.60
C THR A 89 -17.43 20.72 4.68
N ASP A 90 -17.03 20.49 5.92
CA ASP A 90 -17.92 20.17 7.04
C ASP A 90 -18.85 18.96 6.76
N ASN A 91 -18.30 17.98 6.03
CA ASN A 91 -18.96 16.76 5.54
C ASN A 91 -20.08 17.03 4.52
N GLN A 92 -20.05 18.17 3.82
CA GLN A 92 -20.97 18.46 2.70
C GLN A 92 -20.52 17.83 1.39
N ARG A 93 -19.22 17.54 1.25
CA ARG A 93 -18.64 16.83 0.11
C ARG A 93 -17.79 15.66 0.58
N SER A 94 -17.58 14.70 -0.32
CA SER A 94 -16.71 13.54 -0.13
C SER A 94 -15.97 13.19 -1.42
N LEU A 95 -15.13 12.16 -1.36
CA LEU A 95 -14.56 11.56 -2.57
C LEU A 95 -15.64 11.06 -3.54
N ASP A 96 -16.84 10.73 -3.05
CA ASP A 96 -17.95 10.30 -3.91
C ASP A 96 -18.40 11.43 -4.85
N ASP A 97 -18.36 12.69 -4.40
CA ASP A 97 -18.63 13.83 -5.28
C ASP A 97 -17.59 13.94 -6.39
N VAL A 98 -16.32 13.68 -6.07
CA VAL A 98 -15.22 13.67 -7.06
C VAL A 98 -15.44 12.54 -8.07
N MET A 99 -15.77 11.33 -7.62
CA MET A 99 -16.01 10.19 -8.51
C MET A 99 -17.21 10.43 -9.42
N ARG A 100 -18.31 11.00 -8.91
CA ARG A 100 -19.47 11.40 -9.73
C ARG A 100 -19.11 12.50 -10.72
N TYR A 101 -18.29 13.47 -10.32
CA TYR A 101 -17.80 14.51 -11.21
C TYR A 101 -16.97 13.93 -12.35
N LEU A 102 -16.03 13.03 -12.03
CA LEU A 102 -15.22 12.32 -13.02
C LEU A 102 -16.09 11.52 -13.99
N LEU A 103 -17.06 10.76 -13.47
CA LEU A 103 -18.00 10.02 -14.31
C LEU A 103 -18.80 10.93 -15.25
N ALA A 104 -19.25 12.09 -14.77
CA ALA A 104 -20.05 13.01 -15.57
C ALA A 104 -19.25 13.76 -16.65
N HIS A 105 -17.97 14.04 -16.43
CA HIS A 105 -17.18 14.93 -17.29
C HIS A 105 -16.10 14.20 -18.12
N TYR A 106 -15.62 13.04 -17.65
CA TYR A 106 -14.43 12.38 -18.18
C TYR A 106 -14.66 10.88 -18.50
N ALA A 107 -15.89 10.39 -18.41
CA ALA A 107 -16.20 9.01 -18.81
C ALA A 107 -16.15 8.83 -20.33
N GLY A 108 -15.99 7.58 -20.76
CA GLY A 108 -15.86 7.21 -22.17
C GLY A 108 -14.41 7.19 -22.63
N GLU A 109 -14.20 7.29 -23.94
CA GLU A 109 -12.89 7.08 -24.56
C GLU A 109 -11.84 8.14 -24.20
N HIS A 110 -12.27 9.32 -23.77
CA HIS A 110 -11.36 10.41 -23.43
C HIS A 110 -10.60 10.17 -22.12
N GLY A 111 -11.27 9.61 -21.11
CA GLY A 111 -10.71 9.49 -19.76
C GLY A 111 -10.34 10.85 -19.16
N PHE A 112 -9.38 10.83 -18.24
CA PHE A 112 -8.81 12.04 -17.64
C PHE A 112 -7.29 11.95 -17.59
N THR A 113 -6.64 13.10 -17.72
CA THR A 113 -5.23 13.31 -17.44
C THR A 113 -5.00 13.60 -15.96
N ARG A 114 -3.72 13.68 -15.56
CA ARG A 114 -3.34 14.08 -14.19
C ARG A 114 -3.91 15.44 -13.80
N ASP A 115 -3.76 16.43 -14.67
CA ASP A 115 -4.15 17.81 -14.36
C ASP A 115 -5.67 17.94 -14.32
N GLU A 116 -6.38 17.20 -15.17
CA GLU A 116 -7.84 17.09 -15.14
C GLU A 116 -8.36 16.41 -13.88
N LEU A 117 -7.64 15.41 -13.35
CA LEU A 117 -7.99 14.79 -12.07
C LEU A 117 -7.88 15.79 -10.91
N VAL A 118 -6.80 16.58 -10.86
CA VAL A 118 -6.65 17.66 -9.86
C VAL A 118 -7.76 18.71 -10.02
N ALA A 119 -8.05 19.11 -11.26
CA ALA A 119 -9.14 20.03 -11.58
C ALA A 119 -10.52 19.47 -11.20
N ALA A 120 -10.75 18.16 -11.37
CA ALA A 120 -11.99 17.49 -11.00
C ALA A 120 -12.22 17.52 -9.50
N VAL A 121 -11.18 17.27 -8.68
CA VAL A 121 -11.28 17.41 -7.23
C VAL A 121 -11.67 18.84 -6.86
N ARG A 122 -11.02 19.84 -7.46
CA ARG A 122 -11.34 21.26 -7.23
C ARG A 122 -12.77 21.60 -7.67
N GLY A 123 -13.20 21.13 -8.83
CA GLY A 123 -14.54 21.35 -9.37
C GLY A 123 -15.65 20.71 -8.53
N ALA A 124 -15.43 19.50 -8.04
CA ALA A 124 -16.42 18.77 -7.23
C ALA A 124 -16.56 19.31 -5.80
N THR A 125 -15.48 19.84 -5.23
CA THR A 125 -15.41 20.15 -3.79
C THR A 125 -15.30 21.64 -3.48
N GLY A 126 -14.89 22.46 -4.45
CA GLY A 126 -14.53 23.86 -4.24
C GLY A 126 -13.25 24.05 -3.41
N ARG A 127 -12.44 23.00 -3.25
CA ARG A 127 -11.23 22.98 -2.43
C ARG A 127 -10.01 22.66 -3.26
N ASP A 128 -8.89 23.28 -2.92
CA ASP A 128 -7.62 23.05 -3.59
C ASP A 128 -6.78 22.03 -2.81
N PHE A 129 -6.34 20.99 -3.52
CA PHE A 129 -5.53 19.90 -2.98
C PHE A 129 -4.21 19.73 -3.76
N GLU A 130 -3.74 20.77 -4.47
CA GLU A 130 -2.45 20.74 -5.16
C GLU A 130 -1.28 20.38 -4.22
N GLU A 131 -1.27 20.90 -2.99
CA GLU A 131 -0.23 20.56 -2.02
C GLU A 131 -0.28 19.09 -1.58
N PHE A 132 -1.48 18.53 -1.39
CA PHE A 132 -1.65 17.09 -1.12
C PHE A 132 -1.07 16.26 -2.26
N TRP A 133 -1.32 16.65 -3.52
CA TRP A 133 -0.75 16.01 -4.69
C TRP A 133 0.78 16.10 -4.72
N ARG A 134 1.31 17.32 -4.55
CA ARG A 134 2.75 17.58 -4.56
C ARG A 134 3.49 16.76 -3.51
N LEU A 135 2.94 16.67 -2.29
CA LEU A 135 3.58 15.99 -1.17
C LEU A 135 3.46 14.47 -1.23
N TYR A 136 2.27 13.95 -1.55
CA TYR A 136 1.95 12.55 -1.31
C TYR A 136 1.67 11.73 -2.57
N VAL A 137 1.32 12.36 -3.69
CA VAL A 137 1.04 11.67 -4.96
C VAL A 137 2.27 11.69 -5.88
N SER A 138 2.81 12.88 -6.13
CA SER A 138 4.04 13.07 -6.91
C SER A 138 5.29 12.96 -6.03
N GLY A 139 5.17 13.37 -4.77
CA GLY A 139 6.24 13.35 -3.78
C GLY A 139 6.26 12.08 -2.92
N THR A 140 7.22 12.04 -2.00
CA THR A 140 7.43 10.94 -1.05
C THR A 140 7.49 11.45 0.39
N SER A 141 6.86 12.59 0.65
CA SER A 141 6.82 13.17 1.99
C SER A 141 6.11 12.22 2.95
N GLU A 142 6.63 12.12 4.17
CA GLU A 142 6.02 11.29 5.19
C GLU A 142 4.63 11.83 5.55
N ILE A 143 3.64 10.93 5.61
CA ILE A 143 2.25 11.30 5.87
C ILE A 143 2.08 11.63 7.36
N PRO A 144 1.56 12.82 7.71
CA PRO A 144 1.21 13.16 9.08
C PRO A 144 -0.16 12.57 9.44
N TRP A 145 -0.22 11.25 9.63
CA TRP A 145 -1.46 10.47 9.76
C TRP A 145 -2.51 11.11 10.70
N ASN A 146 -2.07 11.58 11.87
CA ASN A 146 -2.94 12.15 12.90
C ASN A 146 -3.54 13.51 12.55
N ASP A 147 -3.03 14.19 11.52
CA ASP A 147 -3.63 15.43 11.03
C ASP A 147 -4.86 15.13 10.16
N TYR A 148 -4.92 13.94 9.54
CA TYR A 148 -6.05 13.49 8.73
C TYR A 148 -7.06 12.67 9.54
N VAL A 149 -6.63 11.60 10.21
CA VAL A 149 -7.57 10.65 10.86
C VAL A 149 -8.34 11.26 12.03
N ARG A 150 -7.80 12.34 12.62
CA ARG A 150 -8.46 13.14 13.64
C ARG A 150 -9.77 13.74 13.14
N ALA A 151 -9.91 14.02 11.84
CA ALA A 151 -11.17 14.48 11.25
C ALA A 151 -12.33 13.52 11.50
N ALA A 152 -12.05 12.21 11.56
CA ALA A 152 -13.03 11.17 11.89
C ALA A 152 -12.98 10.76 13.38
N GLY A 153 -12.34 11.54 14.25
CA GLY A 153 -12.27 11.25 15.69
C GLY A 153 -11.33 10.10 16.04
N TRP A 154 -10.37 9.78 15.18
CA TRP A 154 -9.38 8.74 15.42
C TRP A 154 -7.99 9.30 15.71
N GLU A 155 -7.13 8.46 16.27
CA GLU A 155 -5.67 8.60 16.25
C GLU A 155 -5.03 7.31 15.74
N VAL A 156 -3.90 7.43 15.05
CA VAL A 156 -3.02 6.32 14.69
C VAL A 156 -1.94 6.18 15.75
N VAL A 157 -1.80 4.97 16.29
CA VAL A 157 -0.71 4.59 17.18
C VAL A 157 0.15 3.56 16.48
N PHE A 158 1.44 3.87 16.31
CA PHE A 158 2.42 2.94 15.76
C PHE A 158 3.14 2.18 16.86
N THR A 159 3.30 0.88 16.67
CA THR A 159 4.13 0.03 17.52
C THR A 159 5.10 -0.78 16.67
N ASN A 160 6.23 -1.13 17.28
CA ASN A 160 7.24 -1.97 16.66
C ASN A 160 7.18 -3.35 17.32
N THR A 161 7.07 -4.39 16.50
CA THR A 161 7.03 -5.77 16.97
C THR A 161 8.09 -6.59 16.25
N PRO A 162 8.86 -7.44 16.94
CA PRO A 162 9.75 -8.38 16.29
C PRO A 162 8.97 -9.29 15.33
N ALA A 163 9.50 -9.48 14.12
CA ALA A 163 8.96 -10.42 13.15
C ALA A 163 10.11 -11.10 12.41
N VAL A 164 9.90 -12.34 11.94
CA VAL A 164 10.86 -13.02 11.08
C VAL A 164 11.09 -12.21 9.81
N ASP A 165 12.36 -11.98 9.45
CA ASP A 165 12.72 -11.25 8.23
C ASP A 165 12.54 -12.13 6.99
N ALA A 166 11.31 -12.17 6.52
CA ALA A 166 10.91 -12.81 5.27
C ALA A 166 10.65 -11.77 4.17
N ARG A 167 11.40 -10.65 4.15
CA ARG A 167 11.26 -9.58 3.14
C ARG A 167 11.91 -9.98 1.82
N ILE A 168 11.41 -11.07 1.24
CA ILE A 168 11.77 -11.59 -0.08
C ILE A 168 10.50 -11.56 -0.92
N GLY A 169 10.39 -10.55 -1.77
CA GLY A 169 9.31 -10.48 -2.74
C GLY A 169 9.56 -11.39 -3.93
N SER A 170 8.58 -11.45 -4.83
CA SER A 170 8.67 -12.27 -6.02
C SER A 170 7.87 -11.66 -7.17
N ILE A 171 8.37 -11.87 -8.39
CA ILE A 171 7.75 -11.42 -9.64
C ILE A 171 7.37 -12.68 -10.43
N PRO A 172 6.13 -12.79 -10.93
CA PRO A 172 5.73 -13.93 -11.74
C PRO A 172 6.54 -14.00 -13.05
N PRO A 173 6.67 -15.20 -13.64
CA PRO A 173 7.26 -15.35 -14.95
C PRO A 173 6.41 -14.67 -16.03
N ALA A 174 7.06 -14.15 -17.07
CA ALA A 174 6.38 -13.52 -18.21
C ALA A 174 5.71 -14.53 -19.16
N VAL A 175 6.06 -15.82 -19.03
CA VAL A 175 5.55 -16.90 -19.87
C VAL A 175 5.12 -18.07 -19.00
N GLN A 176 4.12 -18.81 -19.46
CA GLN A 176 3.65 -20.01 -18.79
C GLN A 176 4.80 -21.03 -18.65
N GLY A 177 4.99 -21.56 -17.43
CA GLY A 177 6.09 -22.49 -17.13
C GLY A 177 7.45 -21.84 -16.87
N GLY A 178 7.55 -20.51 -16.91
CA GLY A 178 8.76 -19.79 -16.50
C GLY A 178 8.96 -19.81 -14.98
N ARG A 179 10.14 -19.36 -14.52
CA ARG A 179 10.46 -19.26 -13.09
C ARG A 179 10.05 -17.92 -12.49
N TRP A 180 9.61 -17.96 -11.24
CA TRP A 180 9.47 -16.76 -10.42
C TRP A 180 10.83 -16.12 -10.18
N ARG A 181 10.87 -14.79 -10.17
CA ARG A 181 12.10 -14.03 -9.88
C ARG A 181 12.02 -13.39 -8.51
N ALA A 182 13.13 -13.39 -7.78
CA ALA A 182 13.20 -12.75 -6.47
C ALA A 182 13.13 -11.23 -6.58
N VAL A 183 12.55 -10.61 -5.57
CA VAL A 183 12.75 -9.20 -5.23
C VAL A 183 13.44 -9.15 -3.88
N ALA A 184 14.74 -8.85 -3.89
CA ALA A 184 15.52 -8.73 -2.68
C ALA A 184 15.23 -7.36 -2.06
N SER A 185 14.49 -7.32 -0.95
CA SER A 185 14.14 -6.06 -0.32
C SER A 185 15.40 -5.40 0.27
N PRO A 186 15.65 -4.12 0.01
CA PRO A 186 16.81 -3.41 0.56
C PRO A 186 16.86 -3.48 2.10
N GLY A 187 18.04 -3.79 2.64
CA GLY A 187 18.29 -3.97 4.06
C GLY A 187 17.68 -5.25 4.64
N SER A 188 17.31 -6.23 3.82
CA SER A 188 16.90 -7.57 4.27
C SER A 188 18.10 -8.49 4.49
N ILE A 189 17.92 -9.48 5.36
CA ILE A 189 18.94 -10.51 5.59
C ILE A 189 19.27 -11.26 4.29
N ALA A 190 18.25 -11.55 3.47
CA ALA A 190 18.45 -12.24 2.20
C ALA A 190 19.27 -11.41 1.20
N GLU A 191 19.01 -10.09 1.10
CA GLU A 191 19.82 -9.18 0.29
C GLU A 191 21.28 -9.15 0.78
N ALA A 192 21.49 -9.01 2.10
CA ALA A 192 22.82 -9.02 2.69
C ALA A 192 23.57 -10.33 2.45
N ALA A 193 22.85 -11.45 2.36
CA ALA A 193 23.40 -12.76 2.02
C ALA A 193 23.73 -12.94 0.52
N GLY A 194 23.37 -11.96 -0.32
CA GLY A 194 23.71 -11.95 -1.74
C GLY A 194 22.54 -12.28 -2.67
N LEU A 195 21.31 -12.38 -2.18
CA LEU A 195 20.11 -12.46 -3.04
C LEU A 195 19.95 -11.13 -3.78
N ARG A 196 19.66 -11.21 -5.08
CA ARG A 196 19.49 -10.04 -5.94
C ARG A 196 18.11 -10.05 -6.57
N THR A 197 17.56 -8.86 -6.76
CA THR A 197 16.35 -8.68 -7.56
C THR A 197 16.60 -9.17 -8.99
N GLY A 198 15.74 -10.05 -9.48
CA GLY A 198 15.89 -10.68 -10.79
C GLY A 198 16.39 -12.13 -10.76
N ASP A 199 16.95 -12.60 -9.63
CA ASP A 199 17.37 -14.00 -9.47
C ASP A 199 16.19 -14.95 -9.71
N GLU A 200 16.34 -15.94 -10.58
CA GLU A 200 15.30 -16.94 -10.83
C GLU A 200 15.26 -17.96 -9.69
N LEU A 201 14.14 -18.04 -9.00
CA LEU A 201 13.93 -18.91 -7.86
C LEU A 201 13.79 -20.37 -8.31
N VAL A 202 14.54 -21.28 -7.68
CA VAL A 202 14.54 -22.72 -8.00
C VAL A 202 14.03 -23.56 -6.82
N ARG A 203 14.70 -23.46 -5.67
CA ARG A 203 14.35 -24.22 -4.46
C ARG A 203 14.59 -23.38 -3.21
N ILE A 204 13.84 -23.66 -2.16
CA ILE A 204 14.12 -23.19 -0.80
C ILE A 204 14.19 -24.38 0.14
N ASN A 205 15.28 -24.50 0.89
CA ASN A 205 15.54 -25.60 1.81
C ASN A 205 15.34 -26.99 1.16
N GLY A 206 15.81 -27.14 -0.08
CA GLY A 206 15.68 -28.37 -0.86
C GLY A 206 14.29 -28.64 -1.45
N ARG A 207 13.29 -27.80 -1.21
CA ARG A 207 11.94 -27.92 -1.80
C ARG A 207 11.80 -27.04 -3.05
N PRO A 208 11.19 -27.52 -4.14
CA PRO A 208 10.90 -26.70 -5.31
C PRO A 208 10.04 -25.49 -4.94
N ILE A 209 10.34 -24.35 -5.56
CA ILE A 209 9.50 -23.14 -5.51
C ILE A 209 8.54 -23.22 -6.69
N ILE A 210 7.24 -23.28 -6.40
CA ILE A 210 6.16 -23.40 -7.39
C ILE A 210 5.58 -22.00 -7.66
N ASP A 211 5.38 -21.21 -6.59
CA ASP A 211 4.93 -19.83 -6.70
C ASP A 211 5.69 -18.83 -5.82
N GLY A 212 5.38 -17.56 -6.04
CA GLY A 212 6.05 -16.45 -5.37
C GLY A 212 5.86 -16.37 -3.86
N THR A 213 4.86 -17.06 -3.31
CA THR A 213 4.54 -17.07 -1.88
C THR A 213 5.29 -18.14 -1.10
N ASP A 214 5.72 -19.22 -1.78
CA ASP A 214 6.46 -20.34 -1.17
C ASP A 214 7.69 -19.87 -0.40
N VAL A 215 8.43 -18.90 -0.95
CA VAL A 215 9.65 -18.37 -0.34
C VAL A 215 9.35 -17.66 0.97
N THR A 216 8.40 -16.71 0.94
CA THR A 216 8.02 -15.97 2.14
C THR A 216 7.41 -16.89 3.19
N ALA A 217 6.58 -17.85 2.78
CA ALA A 217 5.97 -18.83 3.67
C ALA A 217 7.02 -19.75 4.31
N ALA A 218 7.98 -20.25 3.54
CA ALA A 218 9.06 -21.10 4.05
C ALA A 218 9.96 -20.36 5.04
N VAL A 219 10.30 -19.09 4.78
CA VAL A 219 11.10 -18.29 5.74
C VAL A 219 10.29 -17.96 7.00
N ARG A 220 8.98 -17.71 6.90
CA ARG A 220 8.13 -17.48 8.09
C ARG A 220 7.88 -18.73 8.93
N ALA A 221 7.88 -19.91 8.31
CA ALA A 221 7.61 -21.18 8.98
C ALA A 221 8.77 -21.67 9.85
N ILE A 222 9.96 -21.11 9.67
CA ILE A 222 11.14 -21.45 10.44
C ILE A 222 11.38 -20.40 11.53
N GLY A 223 11.86 -20.85 12.69
CA GLY A 223 12.20 -19.96 13.78
C GLY A 223 13.40 -19.05 13.45
N PRO A 224 13.62 -17.97 14.23
CA PRO A 224 14.84 -17.20 14.13
C PRO A 224 16.07 -18.09 14.35
N HIS A 225 17.17 -17.74 13.68
CA HIS A 225 18.44 -18.45 13.60
C HIS A 225 18.44 -19.79 12.86
N ALA A 226 17.30 -20.22 12.30
CA ALA A 226 17.27 -21.41 11.46
C ALA A 226 18.02 -21.18 10.13
N PRO A 227 18.79 -22.18 9.63
CA PRO A 227 19.46 -22.06 8.35
C PRO A 227 18.46 -22.01 7.19
N VAL A 228 18.71 -21.11 6.25
CA VAL A 228 17.99 -20.98 4.98
C VAL A 228 18.98 -21.20 3.84
N ALA A 229 18.56 -21.99 2.86
CA ALA A 229 19.25 -22.13 1.58
C ALA A 229 18.26 -21.87 0.45
N ILE A 230 18.57 -20.89 -0.40
CA ILE A 230 17.80 -20.58 -1.61
C ILE A 230 18.68 -20.90 -2.80
N ASP A 231 18.23 -21.84 -3.63
CA ASP A 231 18.85 -22.13 -4.91
C ASP A 231 18.22 -21.21 -5.95
N VAL A 232 19.06 -20.45 -6.65
CA VAL A 232 18.66 -19.52 -7.70
C VAL A 232 19.46 -19.75 -8.98
N VAL A 233 18.94 -19.25 -10.10
CA VAL A 233 19.72 -19.05 -11.33
C VAL A 233 19.91 -17.55 -11.54
N ARG A 234 21.18 -17.14 -11.69
CA ARG A 234 21.56 -15.77 -12.03
C ARG A 234 22.48 -15.82 -13.24
N ASP A 235 22.15 -15.09 -14.30
CA ASP A 235 22.95 -15.07 -15.54
C ASP A 235 23.26 -16.49 -16.06
N SER A 236 22.23 -17.36 -16.04
CA SER A 236 22.30 -18.78 -16.41
C SER A 236 23.22 -19.66 -15.53
N GLN A 237 23.77 -19.12 -14.43
CA GLN A 237 24.58 -19.87 -13.47
C GLN A 237 23.76 -20.25 -12.23
N PRO A 238 23.83 -21.51 -11.77
CA PRO A 238 23.22 -21.90 -10.51
C PRO A 238 24.02 -21.34 -9.33
N ILE A 239 23.32 -20.70 -8.39
CA ILE A 239 23.90 -20.14 -7.15
C ILE A 239 23.06 -20.62 -5.97
N THR A 240 23.71 -21.08 -4.91
CA THR A 240 23.04 -21.34 -3.62
C THR A 240 23.37 -20.22 -2.64
N ILE A 241 22.34 -19.52 -2.18
CA ILE A 241 22.44 -18.43 -1.22
C ILE A 241 22.09 -18.96 0.15
N ARG A 242 22.98 -18.77 1.14
CA ARG A 242 22.84 -19.31 2.49
C ARG A 242 22.85 -18.20 3.51
N PHE A 243 21.91 -18.25 4.44
CA PHE A 243 21.83 -17.32 5.57
C PHE A 243 21.12 -17.96 6.76
N LEU A 244 21.22 -17.32 7.93
CA LEU A 244 20.39 -17.66 9.08
C LEU A 244 19.17 -16.76 9.06
N ALA A 245 17.97 -17.33 9.20
CA ALA A 245 16.76 -16.56 9.45
C ALA A 245 17.00 -15.63 10.64
N GLY A 246 16.54 -14.39 10.55
CA GLY A 246 16.62 -13.44 11.65
C GLY A 246 15.32 -12.69 11.80
N THR A 247 15.35 -11.62 12.58
CA THR A 247 14.19 -10.78 12.82
C THR A 247 14.43 -9.36 12.35
N TYR A 248 13.34 -8.67 12.07
CA TYR A 248 13.32 -7.22 11.87
C TYR A 248 12.22 -6.59 12.74
N SER A 249 12.30 -5.28 12.89
CA SER A 249 11.27 -4.50 13.56
C SER A 249 10.12 -4.23 12.59
N ARG A 250 9.01 -4.97 12.73
CA ARG A 250 7.81 -4.76 11.93
C ARG A 250 6.96 -3.67 12.58
N VAL A 251 6.63 -2.65 11.80
CA VAL A 251 5.67 -1.62 12.19
C VAL A 251 4.26 -2.21 12.15
N ARG A 252 3.50 -1.97 13.22
CA ARG A 252 2.06 -2.15 13.30
C ARG A 252 1.43 -0.79 13.55
N ALA A 253 0.21 -0.62 13.06
CA ALA A 253 -0.61 0.53 13.40
C ALA A 253 -1.91 0.08 14.05
N GLN A 254 -2.46 0.93 14.89
CA GLN A 254 -3.81 0.82 15.43
C GLN A 254 -4.49 2.16 15.20
N LEU A 255 -5.71 2.13 14.66
CA LEU A 255 -6.61 3.27 14.70
C LEU A 255 -7.40 3.18 16.00
N ARG A 256 -7.30 4.20 16.86
CA ARG A 256 -8.00 4.27 18.14
C ARG A 256 -8.97 5.43 18.14
N ASP A 257 -10.07 5.28 18.87
CA ASP A 257 -10.97 6.39 19.13
C ASP A 257 -10.31 7.43 20.03
N LEU A 258 -10.47 8.70 19.66
CA LEU A 258 -10.19 9.78 20.57
C LEU A 258 -11.17 9.71 21.74
N PRO A 259 -10.72 9.99 22.99
CA PRO A 259 -11.57 9.85 24.18
C PRO A 259 -12.85 10.71 24.13
N VAL A 260 -12.77 11.89 23.50
CA VAL A 260 -13.88 12.85 23.41
C VAL A 260 -13.99 13.40 21.99
N PRO A 261 -14.63 12.67 21.05
CA PRO A 261 -14.79 13.17 19.69
C PRO A 261 -15.75 14.37 19.67
N THR A 262 -15.49 15.35 18.81
CA THR A 262 -16.41 16.49 18.62
C THR A 262 -17.65 16.09 17.81
N ALA A 263 -18.67 16.96 17.76
CA ALA A 263 -19.82 16.74 16.90
C ALA A 263 -19.43 16.69 15.41
N LYS A 264 -18.45 17.49 14.97
CA LYS A 264 -17.89 17.46 13.62
C LYS A 264 -17.26 16.09 13.33
N MET A 265 -16.43 15.59 14.23
CA MET A 265 -15.77 14.29 14.08
C MET A 265 -16.75 13.14 13.94
N ARG A 266 -17.78 13.11 14.79
CA ARG A 266 -18.85 12.10 14.69
C ARG A 266 -19.62 12.20 13.38
N ARG A 267 -19.92 13.41 12.90
CA ARG A 267 -20.59 13.63 11.61
C ARG A 267 -19.75 13.12 10.45
N ILE A 268 -18.45 13.44 10.41
CA ILE A 268 -17.52 12.96 9.37
C ILE A 268 -17.43 11.44 9.38
N ARG A 269 -17.21 10.82 10.56
CA ARG A 269 -17.15 9.36 10.66
C ARG A 269 -18.46 8.69 10.20
N ALA A 270 -19.61 9.23 10.62
CA ALA A 270 -20.89 8.72 10.17
C ALA A 270 -21.09 8.88 8.65
N GLY A 271 -20.63 9.98 8.06
CA GLY A 271 -20.67 10.19 6.61
C GLY A 271 -19.72 9.27 5.83
N LEU A 272 -18.58 8.90 6.42
CA LEU A 272 -17.62 7.97 5.83
C LEU A 272 -18.21 6.55 5.76
N LEU A 273 -18.84 6.10 6.85
CA LEU A 273 -19.26 4.71 7.05
C LEU A 273 -20.72 4.41 6.71
N ARG A 274 -21.52 5.41 6.32
CA ARG A 274 -22.90 5.21 5.88
C ARG A 274 -23.01 5.36 4.38
N ALA A 275 -23.87 4.56 3.76
CA ALA A 275 -24.23 4.76 2.37
C ALA A 275 -24.75 6.20 2.16
N PRO A 276 -24.33 6.88 1.08
CA PRO A 276 -24.94 8.14 0.68
C PRO A 276 -26.46 7.94 0.51
N ARG A 277 -27.25 8.90 0.99
CA ARG A 277 -28.70 8.92 0.72
C ARG A 277 -28.98 9.42 -0.69
#